data_AF-G9EJ55-F1
#
_entry.id   AF-G9EJ55-F1
#
_cell.length_a   1.000
_cell.length_b   1.000
_cell.length_c   1.000
_cell.angle_alpha   90.00
_cell.angle_beta   90.00
_cell.angle_gamma   90.00
#
_symmetry.space_group_name_H-M   'P 1'
#
loop_
_entity.id
_entity.type
_entity.pdbx_description
1 polymer ?
#
loop_
_entity_poly.entity_id
_entity_poly.type
_entity_poly.pdbx_seq_one_letter_code
_entity_poly.pdbx_strand_id
1 'polypeptide(L)'
;MVTTKPNFFILTGGPGSGKTSVLTVLAQKGFLTVPEVGRKIIKEQQLIGGNAIHTGDRDAFLELMLRYSLDDYQKMQEKQTAVFFDRGIPDLYGYAKTFCNKEQSQVNHAVKQYRYCQAVFLFPPWEEIYTNDKERKQDFREAMQTYSACKEGYQHCGYTLIDVPLLPIEGRVNFILKTLTQLVLADLQHEINQWLGIYENTPRINYGPCGVFAKLFFDAWNERFTDKVHIVFILMKSHEECWHIALRLPTGELYDGGIGVHHDSYYGENYFIEEMIEYDHALLEKWSYGLDRVYPRYCPNFDKDKLQCLIQSRLDRIRTQRL
;
A
#
# COMPACT_ATOMS: atom_id res chain seq x y z
N MET A 1 4.46 20.27 -11.82
CA MET A 1 5.09 18.94 -11.59
C MET A 1 4.02 18.02 -10.99
N VAL A 2 3.97 16.76 -11.40
CA VAL A 2 3.06 15.77 -10.80
C VAL A 2 3.58 15.40 -9.41
N THR A 3 2.71 15.44 -8.40
CA THR A 3 3.01 15.03 -7.03
C THR A 3 2.43 13.64 -6.82
N THR A 4 3.28 12.64 -6.62
CA THR A 4 2.86 11.25 -6.36
C THR A 4 3.20 10.85 -4.94
N LYS A 5 2.21 10.32 -4.22
CA LYS A 5 2.34 9.82 -2.85
C LYS A 5 2.02 8.33 -2.77
N PRO A 6 3.03 7.44 -2.93
CA PRO A 6 2.80 6.00 -2.89
C PRO A 6 2.35 5.48 -1.52
N ASN A 7 2.54 6.28 -0.46
CA ASN A 7 2.08 5.99 0.90
C ASN A 7 0.65 6.50 1.19
N PHE A 8 -0.04 7.11 0.23
CA PHE A 8 -1.43 7.52 0.40
C PHE A 8 -2.35 6.49 -0.22
N PHE A 9 -3.12 5.79 0.60
CA PHE A 9 -4.01 4.71 0.21
C PHE A 9 -5.45 5.20 0.22
N ILE A 10 -6.20 4.90 -0.84
CA ILE A 10 -7.60 5.30 -0.94
C ILE A 10 -8.49 4.11 -0.63
N LEU A 11 -9.51 4.34 0.19
CA LEU A 11 -10.68 3.50 0.33
C LEU A 11 -11.86 4.21 -0.35
N THR A 12 -12.38 3.64 -1.43
CA THR A 12 -13.49 4.20 -2.21
C THR A 12 -14.64 3.19 -2.37
N GLY A 13 -15.79 3.63 -2.87
CA GLY A 13 -16.99 2.82 -3.08
C GLY A 13 -18.27 3.56 -2.67
N GLY A 14 -19.43 2.93 -2.89
CA GLY A 14 -20.74 3.50 -2.56
C GLY A 14 -20.94 3.80 -1.05
N PRO A 15 -21.92 4.64 -0.67
CA PRO A 15 -22.38 4.74 0.71
C PRO A 15 -22.78 3.36 1.26
N GLY A 16 -22.78 3.21 2.60
CA GLY A 16 -23.20 1.96 3.26
C GLY A 16 -22.22 0.78 3.16
N SER A 17 -21.10 0.90 2.44
CA SER A 17 -20.15 -0.22 2.26
C SER A 17 -19.25 -0.53 3.47
N GLY A 18 -19.37 0.21 4.58
CA GLY A 18 -18.59 -0.02 5.81
C GLY A 18 -17.16 0.56 5.83
N LYS A 19 -16.79 1.44 4.87
CA LYS A 19 -15.48 2.13 4.82
C LYS A 19 -15.12 2.82 6.12
N THR A 20 -16.02 3.66 6.64
CA THR A 20 -15.78 4.46 7.85
C THR A 20 -15.49 3.59 9.07
N SER A 21 -16.15 2.43 9.19
CA SER A 21 -15.86 1.47 10.27
C SER A 21 -14.48 0.85 10.12
N VAL A 22 -14.06 0.48 8.91
CA VAL A 22 -12.70 -0.02 8.64
C VAL A 22 -11.65 1.05 8.94
N LEU A 23 -11.87 2.30 8.51
CA LEU A 23 -10.96 3.42 8.82
C LEU A 23 -10.86 3.67 10.32
N THR A 24 -11.96 3.55 11.05
CA THR A 24 -11.95 3.69 12.52
C THR A 24 -11.02 2.66 13.17
N VAL A 25 -11.10 1.39 12.74
CA VAL A 25 -10.20 0.33 13.24
C VAL A 25 -8.76 0.56 12.81
N LEU A 26 -8.51 1.01 11.56
CA LEU A 26 -7.17 1.37 11.11
C LEU A 26 -6.57 2.51 11.96
N ALA A 27 -7.36 3.53 12.29
CA ALA A 27 -6.94 4.61 13.17
C ALA A 27 -6.62 4.11 14.60
N GLN A 28 -7.44 3.21 15.14
CA GLN A 28 -7.18 2.57 16.44
C GLN A 28 -5.88 1.74 16.45
N LYS A 29 -5.49 1.17 15.31
CA LYS A 29 -4.20 0.49 15.13
C LYS A 29 -3.03 1.45 14.93
N GLY A 30 -3.25 2.78 14.98
CA GLY A 30 -2.21 3.80 14.88
C GLY A 30 -1.89 4.27 13.46
N PHE A 31 -2.74 3.98 12.47
CA PHE A 31 -2.60 4.54 11.13
C PHE A 31 -3.24 5.92 11.02
N LEU A 32 -2.65 6.78 10.18
CA LEU A 32 -3.26 8.06 9.84
C LEU A 32 -4.45 7.84 8.92
N THR A 33 -5.56 8.52 9.21
CA THR A 33 -6.75 8.48 8.38
C THR A 33 -7.25 9.88 8.05
N VAL A 34 -7.74 10.07 6.83
CA VAL A 34 -8.40 11.31 6.37
C VAL A 34 -9.88 11.01 6.13
N PRO A 35 -10.81 11.67 6.84
CA PRO A 35 -12.25 11.42 6.71
C PRO A 35 -12.83 12.02 5.41
N GLU A 36 -14.02 11.55 5.03
CA GLU A 36 -14.69 11.96 3.80
C GLU A 36 -15.09 13.45 3.83
N VAL A 37 -14.60 14.23 2.86
CA VAL A 37 -14.89 15.68 2.75
C VAL A 37 -16.38 16.00 2.60
N GLY A 38 -17.11 15.17 1.85
CA GLY A 38 -18.52 15.42 1.54
C GLY A 38 -19.41 15.46 2.79
N ARG A 39 -19.13 14.63 3.80
CA ARG A 39 -19.89 14.64 5.08
C ARG A 39 -19.66 15.93 5.86
N LYS A 40 -18.41 16.39 5.91
CA LYS A 40 -18.03 17.65 6.55
C LYS A 40 -18.75 18.83 5.88
N ILE A 41 -18.71 18.90 4.56
CA ILE A 41 -19.36 19.98 3.80
C ILE A 41 -20.88 19.98 4.01
N ILE A 42 -21.54 18.81 3.98
CA ILE A 42 -22.99 18.73 4.23
C ILE A 42 -23.35 19.31 5.60
N LYS A 43 -22.58 18.99 6.65
CA LYS A 43 -22.80 19.55 8.00
C LYS A 43 -22.62 21.07 8.01
N GLU A 44 -21.55 21.58 7.41
CA GLU A 44 -21.26 23.01 7.33
C GLU A 44 -22.37 23.77 6.58
N GLN A 45 -22.84 23.23 5.44
CA GLN A 45 -23.92 23.84 4.65
C GLN A 45 -25.25 23.84 5.40
N GLN A 46 -25.59 22.76 6.10
CA GLN A 46 -26.80 22.70 6.93
C GLN A 46 -26.79 23.76 8.04
N LEU A 47 -25.63 23.99 8.68
CA LEU A 47 -25.48 24.97 9.76
C LEU A 47 -25.69 26.42 9.28
N ILE A 48 -25.28 26.73 8.05
CA ILE A 48 -25.40 28.09 7.48
C ILE A 48 -26.65 28.28 6.61
N GLY A 49 -27.51 27.26 6.49
CA GLY A 49 -28.67 27.29 5.59
C GLY A 49 -28.29 27.31 4.11
N GLY A 50 -27.07 26.88 3.76
CA GLY A 50 -26.58 26.80 2.38
C GLY A 50 -27.15 25.59 1.64
N ASN A 51 -27.01 25.59 0.31
CA ASN A 51 -27.54 24.53 -0.55
C ASN A 51 -26.46 23.75 -1.33
N ALA A 52 -25.17 23.99 -1.09
CA ALA A 52 -24.06 23.33 -1.80
C ALA A 52 -23.89 21.88 -1.30
N ILE A 53 -24.87 21.03 -1.60
CA ILE A 53 -24.99 19.63 -1.16
C ILE A 53 -25.47 18.75 -2.31
N HIS A 54 -25.34 17.43 -2.15
CA HIS A 54 -25.72 16.44 -3.18
C HIS A 54 -27.19 16.51 -3.68
N THR A 55 -28.13 17.07 -2.89
CA THR A 55 -29.53 17.28 -3.26
C THR A 55 -29.87 18.74 -3.64
N GLY A 56 -28.88 19.63 -3.65
CA GLY A 56 -29.03 21.05 -3.95
C GLY A 56 -28.13 21.47 -5.10
N ASP A 57 -27.30 22.49 -4.88
CA ASP A 57 -26.28 22.94 -5.83
C ASP A 57 -25.10 21.98 -5.85
N ARG A 58 -25.14 21.04 -6.80
CA ARG A 58 -24.10 20.01 -6.99
C ARG A 58 -22.80 20.55 -7.56
N ASP A 59 -22.85 21.65 -8.32
CA ASP A 59 -21.65 22.26 -8.89
C ASP A 59 -20.86 22.96 -7.78
N ALA A 60 -21.52 23.75 -6.94
CA ALA A 60 -20.91 24.34 -5.75
C ALA A 60 -20.41 23.27 -4.77
N PHE A 61 -21.16 22.17 -4.60
CA PHE A 61 -20.73 21.04 -3.77
C PHE A 61 -19.44 20.38 -4.30
N LEU A 62 -19.35 20.16 -5.62
CA LEU A 62 -18.15 19.61 -6.27
C LEU A 62 -16.93 20.52 -6.09
N GLU A 63 -17.10 21.83 -6.23
CA GLU A 63 -16.03 22.81 -6.03
C GLU A 63 -15.52 22.80 -4.57
N LEU A 64 -16.42 22.75 -3.60
CA LEU A 64 -16.06 22.62 -2.18
C LEU A 64 -15.34 21.30 -1.90
N MET A 65 -15.83 20.19 -2.44
CA MET A 65 -15.19 18.88 -2.28
C MET A 65 -13.78 18.86 -2.88
N LEU A 66 -13.60 19.47 -4.05
CA LEU A 66 -12.28 19.59 -4.69
C LEU A 66 -11.32 20.38 -3.81
N ARG A 67 -11.73 21.57 -3.35
CA ARG A 67 -10.91 22.41 -2.49
C ARG A 67 -10.50 21.69 -1.20
N TYR A 68 -11.46 21.09 -0.49
CA TYR A 68 -11.17 20.41 0.78
C TYR A 68 -10.27 19.18 0.57
N SER A 69 -10.46 18.44 -0.53
CA SER A 69 -9.62 17.28 -0.85
C SER A 69 -8.18 17.68 -1.15
N LEU A 70 -7.97 18.82 -1.82
CA LEU A 70 -6.64 19.38 -2.06
C LEU A 70 -5.97 19.82 -0.76
N ASP A 71 -6.70 20.51 0.12
CA ASP A 71 -6.21 20.93 1.43
C ASP A 71 -5.78 19.71 2.27
N ASP A 72 -6.59 18.65 2.30
CA ASP A 72 -6.30 17.45 3.07
C ASP A 72 -5.14 16.64 2.48
N TYR A 73 -5.00 16.59 1.14
CA TYR A 73 -3.83 16.01 0.48
C TYR A 73 -2.55 16.76 0.88
N GLN A 74 -2.57 18.10 0.82
CA GLN A 74 -1.41 18.95 1.12
C GLN A 74 -1.00 18.84 2.61
N LYS A 75 -1.95 18.81 3.54
CA LYS A 75 -1.66 18.64 4.98
C LYS A 75 -0.93 17.34 5.30
N MET A 76 -1.18 16.29 4.51
CA MET A 76 -0.54 14.99 4.71
C MET A 76 0.77 14.84 3.92
N GLN A 77 1.11 15.81 3.05
CA GLN A 77 2.18 15.68 2.06
C GLN A 77 3.54 15.32 2.67
N GLU A 78 3.83 15.77 3.89
CA GLU A 78 5.11 15.51 4.56
C GLU A 78 5.15 14.16 5.29
N LYS A 79 4.02 13.45 5.40
CA LYS A 79 3.97 12.15 6.07
C LYS A 79 4.65 11.08 5.23
N GLN A 80 5.49 10.28 5.89
CA GLN A 80 6.21 9.15 5.29
C GLN A 80 5.55 7.80 5.58
N THR A 81 4.73 7.71 6.63
CA THR A 81 3.93 6.53 6.97
C THR A 81 2.71 6.39 6.05
N ALA A 82 2.07 5.22 6.04
CA ALA A 82 0.79 5.04 5.36
C ALA A 82 -0.28 6.02 5.89
N VAL A 83 -1.04 6.60 4.96
CA VAL A 83 -2.21 7.45 5.23
C VAL A 83 -3.39 6.92 4.45
N PHE A 84 -4.50 6.62 5.13
CA PHE A 84 -5.71 6.09 4.51
C PHE A 84 -6.78 7.17 4.32
N PHE A 85 -7.22 7.38 3.09
CA PHE A 85 -8.22 8.39 2.74
C PHE A 85 -9.58 7.74 2.53
N ASP A 86 -10.62 8.26 3.20
CA ASP A 86 -12.03 7.99 2.87
C ASP A 86 -12.39 8.81 1.62
N ARG A 87 -12.23 8.17 0.45
CA ARG A 87 -12.26 8.80 -0.89
C ARG A 87 -11.05 9.67 -1.22
N GLY A 88 -10.70 9.71 -2.49
CA GLY A 88 -9.65 10.56 -3.03
C GLY A 88 -10.17 11.54 -4.08
N ILE A 89 -9.32 12.45 -4.54
CA ILE A 89 -9.65 13.38 -5.64
C ILE A 89 -10.22 12.66 -6.88
N PRO A 90 -9.80 11.43 -7.27
CA PRO A 90 -10.41 10.73 -8.40
C PRO A 90 -11.89 10.34 -8.20
N ASP A 91 -12.41 10.25 -6.96
CA ASP A 91 -13.86 10.11 -6.73
C ASP A 91 -14.63 11.29 -7.33
N LEU A 92 -14.03 12.48 -7.34
CA LEU A 92 -14.66 13.69 -7.86
C LEU A 92 -14.81 13.67 -9.38
N TYR A 93 -13.93 12.95 -10.10
CA TYR A 93 -14.07 12.73 -11.54
C TYR A 93 -15.35 11.93 -11.83
N GLY A 94 -15.53 10.80 -11.13
CA GLY A 94 -16.75 9.99 -11.24
C GLY A 94 -17.99 10.78 -10.85
N TYR A 95 -17.91 11.54 -9.75
CA TYR A 95 -19.02 12.38 -9.29
C TYR A 95 -19.43 13.43 -10.33
N ALA A 96 -18.46 14.20 -10.85
CA ALA A 96 -18.72 15.26 -11.83
C ALA A 96 -19.38 14.71 -13.11
N LYS A 97 -18.86 13.59 -13.61
CA LYS A 97 -19.39 12.93 -14.80
C LYS A 97 -20.82 12.44 -14.59
N THR A 98 -21.09 11.73 -13.49
CA THR A 98 -22.37 11.07 -13.26
C THR A 98 -23.47 12.01 -12.76
N PHE A 99 -23.15 12.97 -11.89
CA PHE A 99 -24.15 13.75 -11.16
C PHE A 99 -24.24 15.22 -11.54
N CYS A 100 -23.18 15.78 -12.14
CA CYS A 100 -23.15 17.17 -12.64
C CYS A 100 -23.28 17.25 -14.16
N ASN A 101 -23.09 16.14 -14.88
CA ASN A 101 -23.12 16.05 -16.35
C ASN A 101 -22.22 17.10 -17.04
N LYS A 102 -21.05 17.37 -16.44
CA LYS A 102 -20.07 18.35 -16.92
C LYS A 102 -18.67 17.77 -16.83
N GLU A 103 -17.84 18.07 -17.82
CA GLU A 103 -16.41 17.85 -17.74
C GLU A 103 -15.77 19.04 -17.01
N GLN A 104 -15.40 18.85 -15.74
CA GLN A 104 -14.82 19.92 -14.93
C GLN A 104 -13.30 19.95 -15.12
N SER A 105 -12.82 20.94 -15.88
CA SER A 105 -11.41 21.11 -16.23
C SER A 105 -10.48 21.14 -15.00
N GLN A 106 -10.94 21.73 -13.89
CA GLN A 106 -10.20 21.80 -12.63
C GLN A 106 -10.04 20.42 -11.95
N VAL A 107 -11.09 19.59 -11.95
CA VAL A 107 -11.03 18.22 -11.40
C VAL A 107 -10.06 17.37 -12.22
N ASN A 108 -10.17 17.46 -13.55
CA ASN A 108 -9.28 16.74 -14.47
C ASN A 108 -7.81 17.14 -14.27
N HIS A 109 -7.55 18.41 -14.00
CA HIS A 109 -6.20 18.88 -13.69
C HIS A 109 -5.71 18.34 -12.34
N ALA A 110 -6.55 18.42 -11.29
CA ALA A 110 -6.21 17.97 -9.95
C ALA A 110 -5.90 16.47 -9.90
N VAL A 111 -6.72 15.63 -10.56
CA VAL A 111 -6.51 14.17 -10.67
C VAL A 111 -5.15 13.81 -11.29
N LYS A 112 -4.69 14.61 -12.26
CA LYS A 112 -3.39 14.40 -12.92
C LYS A 112 -2.23 14.89 -12.04
N GLN A 113 -2.43 15.95 -11.27
CA GLN A 113 -1.39 16.58 -10.47
C GLN A 113 -1.18 15.91 -9.10
N TYR A 114 -2.25 15.46 -8.43
CA TYR A 114 -2.21 14.95 -7.07
C TYR A 114 -2.51 13.45 -7.07
N ARG A 115 -1.45 12.65 -7.20
CA ARG A 115 -1.50 11.20 -7.34
C ARG A 115 -1.33 10.50 -6.00
N TYR A 116 -2.13 9.47 -5.79
CA TYR A 116 -2.09 8.59 -4.62
C TYR A 116 -1.28 7.33 -4.94
N CYS A 117 -1.28 6.35 -4.03
CA CYS A 117 -0.84 5.00 -4.35
C CYS A 117 -1.60 4.49 -5.58
N GLN A 118 -0.88 3.81 -6.47
CA GLN A 118 -1.44 3.28 -7.71
C GLN A 118 -2.56 2.25 -7.45
N ALA A 119 -2.46 1.53 -6.34
CA ALA A 119 -3.48 0.60 -5.86
C ALA A 119 -4.52 1.31 -5.00
N VAL A 120 -5.80 1.08 -5.30
CA VAL A 120 -6.95 1.68 -4.62
C VAL A 120 -7.90 0.60 -4.14
N PHE A 121 -8.28 0.66 -2.86
CA PHE A 121 -9.20 -0.29 -2.26
C PHE A 121 -10.64 0.10 -2.61
N LEU A 122 -11.28 -0.73 -3.42
CA LEU A 122 -12.67 -0.55 -3.83
C LEU A 122 -13.58 -1.41 -2.94
N PHE A 123 -14.49 -0.75 -2.22
CA PHE A 123 -15.47 -1.41 -1.40
C PHE A 123 -16.73 -1.71 -2.22
N PRO A 124 -17.06 -2.99 -2.45
CA PRO A 124 -18.28 -3.36 -3.15
C PRO A 124 -19.54 -2.91 -2.37
N PRO A 125 -20.67 -2.65 -3.06
CA PRO A 125 -21.96 -2.47 -2.42
C PRO A 125 -22.33 -3.74 -1.68
N TRP A 126 -22.86 -3.60 -0.46
CA TRP A 126 -23.14 -4.73 0.40
C TRP A 126 -24.50 -4.54 1.08
N GLU A 127 -25.52 -5.18 0.52
CA GLU A 127 -26.91 -5.00 0.94
C GLU A 127 -27.15 -5.45 2.39
N GLU A 128 -26.51 -6.55 2.81
CA GLU A 128 -26.67 -7.14 4.14
C GLU A 128 -26.26 -6.21 5.30
N ILE A 129 -25.35 -5.27 5.03
CA ILE A 129 -24.91 -4.26 6.01
C ILE A 129 -25.42 -2.86 5.66
N TYR A 130 -26.26 -2.73 4.63
CA TYR A 130 -26.73 -1.44 4.16
C TYR A 130 -27.74 -0.85 5.14
N THR A 131 -27.29 0.12 5.93
CA THR A 131 -28.14 0.88 6.83
C THR A 131 -28.18 2.33 6.39
N ASN A 132 -29.37 2.94 6.40
CA ASN A 132 -29.51 4.38 6.20
C ASN A 132 -28.82 5.12 7.35
N ASP A 133 -27.84 5.96 7.01
CA ASP A 133 -27.19 6.86 7.96
C ASP A 133 -27.98 8.19 8.02
N LYS A 134 -28.04 8.82 9.19
CA LYS A 134 -28.72 10.10 9.42
C LYS A 134 -28.21 11.21 8.50
N GLU A 135 -26.97 11.12 8.05
CA GLU A 135 -26.31 12.12 7.21
C GLU A 135 -26.60 11.98 5.70
N ARG A 136 -26.98 10.79 5.21
CA ARG A 136 -27.29 10.53 3.79
C ARG A 136 -28.45 9.54 3.64
N LYS A 137 -29.60 10.03 3.17
CA LYS A 137 -30.78 9.21 2.83
C LYS A 137 -30.73 8.76 1.38
N GLN A 138 -29.72 7.97 1.02
CA GLN A 138 -29.57 7.41 -0.32
C GLN A 138 -30.08 5.98 -0.34
N ASP A 139 -30.81 5.59 -1.39
CA ASP A 139 -31.25 4.20 -1.53
C ASP A 139 -30.09 3.31 -2.04
N PHE A 140 -30.27 1.99 -1.95
CA PHE A 140 -29.26 1.03 -2.39
C PHE A 140 -28.92 1.18 -3.89
N ARG A 141 -29.87 1.65 -4.70
CA ARG A 141 -29.66 1.89 -6.14
C ARG A 141 -28.69 3.05 -6.36
N GLU A 142 -28.80 4.13 -5.60
CA GLU A 142 -27.84 5.23 -5.61
C GLU A 142 -26.46 4.76 -5.12
N ALA A 143 -26.41 3.83 -4.16
CA ALA A 143 -25.15 3.24 -3.72
C ALA A 143 -24.45 2.46 -4.84
N MET A 144 -25.21 1.67 -5.60
CA MET A 144 -24.73 0.96 -6.80
C MET A 144 -24.26 1.93 -7.89
N GLN A 145 -25.02 3.01 -8.15
CA GLN A 145 -24.63 4.03 -9.13
C GLN A 145 -23.32 4.72 -8.72
N THR A 146 -23.19 5.08 -7.45
CA THR A 146 -21.96 5.68 -6.90
C THR A 146 -20.78 4.71 -7.05
N TYR A 147 -20.97 3.43 -6.73
CA TYR A 147 -19.94 2.42 -6.91
C TYR A 147 -19.46 2.31 -8.36
N SER A 148 -20.38 2.24 -9.31
CA SER A 148 -20.06 2.20 -10.74
C SER A 148 -19.31 3.46 -11.20
N ALA A 149 -19.74 4.65 -10.74
CA ALA A 149 -19.09 5.92 -11.06
C ALA A 149 -17.67 6.00 -10.48
N CYS A 150 -17.47 5.56 -9.22
CA CYS A 150 -16.14 5.45 -8.62
C CYS A 150 -15.25 4.50 -9.44
N LYS A 151 -15.74 3.29 -9.73
CA LYS A 151 -14.98 2.27 -10.47
C LYS A 151 -14.50 2.81 -11.82
N GLU A 152 -15.42 3.39 -12.60
CA GLU A 152 -15.11 3.99 -13.89
C GLU A 152 -14.11 5.15 -13.75
N GLY A 153 -14.32 6.03 -12.78
CA GLY A 153 -13.45 7.19 -12.55
C GLY A 153 -12.01 6.78 -12.24
N TYR A 154 -11.81 5.85 -11.31
CA TYR A 154 -10.46 5.37 -10.97
C TYR A 154 -9.77 4.65 -12.14
N GLN A 155 -10.50 3.83 -12.89
CA GLN A 155 -9.98 3.15 -14.08
C GLN A 155 -9.56 4.17 -15.15
N HIS A 156 -10.39 5.18 -15.40
CA HIS A 156 -10.07 6.26 -16.35
C HIS A 156 -8.84 7.06 -15.91
N CYS A 157 -8.70 7.27 -14.60
CA CYS A 157 -7.55 7.94 -14.01
C CYS A 157 -6.30 7.04 -13.96
N GLY A 158 -6.37 5.82 -14.49
CA GLY A 158 -5.26 4.88 -14.57
C GLY A 158 -4.81 4.37 -13.22
N TYR A 159 -5.73 4.11 -12.28
CA TYR A 159 -5.45 3.40 -11.02
C TYR A 159 -5.81 1.91 -11.14
N THR A 160 -5.15 1.09 -10.34
CA THR A 160 -5.46 -0.33 -10.19
C THR A 160 -6.40 -0.53 -9.01
N LEU A 161 -7.58 -1.09 -9.26
CA LEU A 161 -8.59 -1.32 -8.25
C LEU A 161 -8.40 -2.69 -7.60
N ILE A 162 -8.47 -2.73 -6.27
CA ILE A 162 -8.42 -3.94 -5.45
C ILE A 162 -9.76 -4.06 -4.75
N ASP A 163 -10.56 -5.05 -5.17
CA ASP A 163 -11.85 -5.32 -4.53
C ASP A 163 -11.64 -5.83 -3.11
N VAL A 164 -12.18 -5.09 -2.13
CA VAL A 164 -12.13 -5.50 -0.72
C VAL A 164 -13.17 -6.59 -0.50
N PRO A 165 -12.79 -7.76 0.06
CA PRO A 165 -13.71 -8.88 0.21
C PRO A 165 -14.83 -8.57 1.21
N LEU A 166 -15.99 -9.20 1.01
CA LEU A 166 -17.15 -9.13 1.91
C LEU A 166 -16.88 -9.95 3.18
N LEU A 167 -16.09 -9.39 4.09
CA LEU A 167 -15.73 -9.98 5.37
C LEU A 167 -16.14 -9.07 6.53
N PRO A 168 -16.21 -9.60 7.77
CA PRO A 168 -16.29 -8.77 8.98
C PRO A 168 -15.20 -7.69 9.00
N ILE A 169 -15.41 -6.63 9.78
CA ILE A 169 -14.52 -5.45 9.80
C ILE A 169 -13.06 -5.84 9.98
N GLU A 170 -12.74 -6.68 10.97
CA GLU A 170 -11.36 -7.16 11.20
C GLU A 170 -10.78 -7.92 10.01
N GLY A 171 -11.59 -8.75 9.33
CA GLY A 171 -11.15 -9.47 8.13
C GLY A 171 -10.78 -8.53 6.98
N ARG A 172 -11.55 -7.45 6.79
CA ARG A 172 -11.24 -6.42 5.79
C ARG A 172 -10.02 -5.58 6.16
N VAL A 173 -9.86 -5.26 7.45
CA VAL A 173 -8.66 -4.56 7.95
C VAL A 173 -7.42 -5.41 7.71
N ASN A 174 -7.44 -6.69 8.08
CA ASN A 174 -6.33 -7.62 7.87
C ASN A 174 -5.99 -7.77 6.39
N PHE A 175 -7.00 -7.86 5.52
CA PHE A 175 -6.81 -7.86 4.08
C PHE A 175 -6.06 -6.59 3.61
N ILE A 176 -6.54 -5.41 3.98
CA ILE A 176 -5.92 -4.12 3.60
C ILE A 176 -4.47 -4.03 4.10
N LEU A 177 -4.19 -4.42 5.35
CA LEU A 177 -2.85 -4.36 5.92
C LEU A 177 -1.88 -5.39 5.29
N LYS A 178 -2.38 -6.58 4.96
CA LYS A 178 -1.61 -7.57 4.20
C LYS A 178 -1.26 -7.02 2.81
N THR A 179 -2.24 -6.45 2.10
CA THR A 179 -2.01 -5.85 0.78
C THR A 179 -1.06 -4.65 0.86
N LEU A 180 -1.19 -3.78 1.86
CA LEU A 180 -0.25 -2.69 2.12
C LEU A 180 1.19 -3.21 2.24
N THR A 181 1.39 -4.25 3.05
CA THR A 181 2.70 -4.88 3.24
C THR A 181 3.25 -5.41 1.92
N GLN A 182 2.45 -6.16 1.17
CA GLN A 182 2.85 -6.72 -0.13
C GLN A 182 3.24 -5.62 -1.13
N LEU A 183 2.48 -4.53 -1.22
CA LEU A 183 2.79 -3.40 -2.09
C LEU A 183 4.12 -2.73 -1.72
N VAL A 184 4.37 -2.51 -0.42
CA VAL A 184 5.62 -1.89 0.04
C VAL A 184 6.83 -2.80 -0.20
N LEU A 185 6.68 -4.12 0.00
CA LEU A 185 7.74 -5.08 -0.28
C LEU A 185 8.04 -5.21 -1.77
N ALA A 186 7.01 -5.09 -2.63
CA ALA A 186 7.16 -5.02 -4.07
C ALA A 186 7.87 -3.73 -4.51
N ASP A 187 7.52 -2.58 -3.93
CA ASP A 187 8.23 -1.31 -4.19
C ASP A 187 9.72 -1.41 -3.84
N LEU A 188 10.05 -1.98 -2.67
CA LEU A 188 11.44 -2.16 -2.24
C LEU A 188 12.21 -3.05 -3.23
N GLN A 189 11.64 -4.18 -3.62
CA GLN A 189 12.25 -5.08 -4.60
C GLN A 189 12.43 -4.40 -5.96
N HIS A 190 11.43 -3.67 -6.44
CA HIS A 190 11.51 -2.97 -7.71
C HIS A 190 12.63 -1.92 -7.71
N GLU A 191 12.78 -1.17 -6.64
CA GLU A 191 13.83 -0.15 -6.51
C GLU A 191 15.22 -0.76 -6.40
N ILE A 192 15.38 -1.86 -5.67
CA ILE A 192 16.65 -2.60 -5.62
C ILE A 192 17.02 -3.08 -7.03
N ASN A 193 16.07 -3.64 -7.77
CA ASN A 193 16.31 -4.12 -9.13
C ASN A 193 16.55 -2.99 -10.13
N GLN A 194 15.86 -1.86 -10.00
CA GLN A 194 16.10 -0.68 -10.82
C GLN A 194 17.50 -0.10 -10.57
N TRP A 195 17.96 -0.13 -9.32
CA TRP A 195 19.27 0.37 -8.95
C TRP A 195 20.41 -0.58 -9.37
N LEU A 196 20.34 -1.84 -8.95
CA LEU A 196 21.44 -2.78 -9.16
C LEU A 196 21.42 -3.40 -10.55
N GLY A 197 20.22 -3.58 -11.13
CA GLY A 197 19.99 -4.18 -12.43
C GLY A 197 19.83 -5.71 -12.37
N ILE A 198 19.63 -6.28 -13.55
CA ILE A 198 19.48 -7.73 -13.79
C ILE A 198 20.65 -8.19 -14.66
N TYR A 199 21.16 -9.40 -14.44
CA TYR A 199 22.18 -10.05 -15.27
C TYR A 199 21.73 -11.46 -15.64
N GLU A 200 21.72 -11.80 -16.94
CA GLU A 200 21.30 -13.13 -17.46
C GLU A 200 19.96 -13.63 -16.86
N ASN A 201 19.01 -12.72 -16.62
CA ASN A 201 17.69 -12.93 -16.00
C ASN A 201 17.66 -13.05 -14.47
N THR A 202 18.79 -12.90 -13.78
CA THR A 202 18.85 -12.93 -12.32
C THR A 202 19.08 -11.53 -11.75
N PRO A 203 18.27 -11.09 -10.77
CA PRO A 203 18.52 -9.88 -10.00
C PRO A 203 19.94 -9.83 -9.42
N ARG A 204 20.67 -8.73 -9.60
CA ARG A 204 22.07 -8.66 -9.17
C ARG A 204 22.29 -8.75 -7.66
N ILE A 205 21.29 -8.37 -6.87
CA ILE A 205 21.27 -8.58 -5.41
C ILE A 205 21.35 -10.08 -5.04
N ASN A 206 20.92 -10.99 -5.92
CA ASN A 206 20.93 -12.43 -5.70
C ASN A 206 22.24 -13.11 -6.17
N TYR A 207 23.20 -12.36 -6.73
CA TYR A 207 24.54 -12.87 -7.07
C TYR A 207 25.58 -12.72 -5.95
N GLY A 208 25.13 -12.68 -4.69
CA GLY A 208 26.01 -12.63 -3.52
C GLY A 208 25.59 -11.69 -2.40
N PRO A 209 25.07 -10.47 -2.68
CA PRO A 209 24.62 -9.56 -1.63
C PRO A 209 23.40 -10.01 -0.83
N CYS A 210 22.75 -11.13 -1.18
CA CYS A 210 21.54 -11.63 -0.54
C CYS A 210 21.69 -11.85 0.97
N GLY A 211 22.85 -12.27 1.46
CA GLY A 211 23.11 -12.37 2.91
C GLY A 211 23.12 -11.03 3.62
N VAL A 212 23.71 -10.01 3.01
CA VAL A 212 23.72 -8.63 3.55
C VAL A 212 22.31 -8.05 3.53
N PHE A 213 21.56 -8.26 2.44
CA PHE A 213 20.15 -7.90 2.37
C PHE A 213 19.34 -8.56 3.49
N ALA A 214 19.47 -9.88 3.64
CA ALA A 214 18.73 -10.65 4.64
C ALA A 214 19.01 -10.15 6.06
N LYS A 215 20.28 -9.86 6.38
CA LYS A 215 20.65 -9.27 7.68
C LYS A 215 20.00 -7.91 7.91
N LEU A 216 20.17 -6.98 6.98
CA LEU A 216 19.68 -5.61 7.13
C LEU A 216 18.15 -5.58 7.23
N PHE A 217 17.47 -6.40 6.43
CA PHE A 217 16.03 -6.52 6.48
C PHE A 217 15.55 -7.18 7.77
N PHE A 218 16.18 -8.29 8.19
CA PHE A 218 15.86 -8.98 9.44
C PHE A 218 15.91 -8.03 10.64
N ASP A 219 16.99 -7.26 10.77
CA ASP A 219 17.12 -6.28 11.85
C ASP A 219 16.03 -5.22 11.78
N ALA A 220 15.87 -4.61 10.60
CA ALA A 220 14.93 -3.52 10.39
C ALA A 220 13.48 -3.95 10.67
N TRP A 221 13.10 -5.16 10.25
CA TRP A 221 11.77 -5.71 10.48
C TRP A 221 11.57 -6.09 11.94
N ASN A 222 12.49 -6.87 12.51
CA ASN A 222 12.33 -7.42 13.86
C ASN A 222 12.47 -6.36 14.96
N GLU A 223 13.07 -5.20 14.68
CA GLU A 223 13.01 -4.03 15.57
C GLU A 223 11.63 -3.34 15.55
N ARG A 224 10.95 -3.35 14.39
CA ARG A 224 9.71 -2.59 14.14
C ARG A 224 8.44 -3.34 14.49
N PHE A 225 8.34 -4.60 14.06
CA PHE A 225 7.09 -5.35 14.03
C PHE A 225 7.05 -6.44 15.09
N THR A 226 5.85 -6.74 15.58
CA THR A 226 5.63 -7.81 16.56
C THR A 226 5.82 -9.19 15.94
N ASP A 227 5.23 -9.40 14.77
CA ASP A 227 5.38 -10.63 14.01
C ASP A 227 6.76 -10.64 13.36
N LYS A 228 7.57 -11.65 13.69
CA LYS A 228 8.99 -11.71 13.31
C LYS A 228 9.20 -12.39 11.97
N VAL A 229 10.28 -11.99 11.31
CA VAL A 229 10.84 -12.70 10.15
C VAL A 229 12.02 -13.54 10.59
N HIS A 230 12.26 -14.63 9.87
CA HIS A 230 13.43 -15.50 10.05
C HIS A 230 14.29 -15.49 8.79
N ILE A 231 15.60 -15.63 8.94
CA ILE A 231 16.49 -15.81 7.80
C ILE A 231 16.41 -17.26 7.35
N VAL A 232 16.40 -17.46 6.03
CA VAL A 232 16.26 -18.78 5.40
C VAL A 232 17.43 -19.00 4.46
N PHE A 233 18.08 -20.15 4.59
CA PHE A 233 19.15 -20.59 3.71
C PHE A 233 18.61 -21.58 2.68
N ILE A 234 18.85 -21.29 1.41
CA ILE A 234 18.51 -22.16 0.28
C ILE A 234 19.81 -22.89 -0.07
N LEU A 235 19.96 -24.09 0.45
CA LEU A 235 21.16 -24.91 0.32
C LEU A 235 21.06 -25.83 -0.89
N MET A 236 22.20 -26.13 -1.51
CA MET A 236 22.28 -27.20 -2.50
C MET A 236 22.13 -28.57 -1.83
N LYS A 237 21.72 -29.60 -2.60
CA LYS A 237 21.58 -30.99 -2.12
C LYS A 237 22.81 -31.57 -1.41
N SER A 238 24.02 -31.07 -1.66
CA SER A 238 25.23 -31.49 -0.94
C SER A 238 25.27 -30.99 0.51
N HIS A 239 24.48 -29.97 0.86
CA HIS A 239 24.57 -29.19 2.10
C HIS A 239 25.94 -28.54 2.34
N GLU A 240 26.76 -28.40 1.29
CA GLU A 240 28.10 -27.80 1.36
C GLU A 240 28.10 -26.34 0.91
N GLU A 241 27.13 -25.95 0.08
CA GLU A 241 27.04 -24.61 -0.50
C GLU A 241 25.64 -24.02 -0.28
N CYS A 242 25.60 -22.77 0.16
CA CYS A 242 24.39 -21.96 0.16
C CYS A 242 24.25 -21.29 -1.21
N TRP A 243 23.15 -21.58 -1.89
CA TRP A 243 22.81 -21.03 -3.19
C TRP A 243 22.22 -19.61 -3.05
N HIS A 244 21.35 -19.40 -2.06
CA HIS A 244 20.73 -18.09 -1.80
C HIS A 244 20.26 -17.95 -0.36
N ILE A 245 20.08 -16.70 0.07
CA ILE A 245 19.57 -16.36 1.40
C ILE A 245 18.34 -15.47 1.21
N ALA A 246 17.23 -15.89 1.83
CA ALA A 246 15.96 -15.17 1.83
C ALA A 246 15.47 -14.94 3.26
N LEU A 247 14.29 -14.35 3.40
CA LEU A 247 13.58 -14.24 4.66
C LEU A 247 12.24 -14.98 4.59
N ARG A 248 11.87 -15.64 5.69
CA ARG A 248 10.51 -16.13 5.92
C ARG A 248 9.66 -15.00 6.50
N LEU A 249 8.61 -14.62 5.80
CA LEU A 249 7.60 -13.67 6.28
C LEU A 249 6.64 -14.35 7.26
N PRO A 250 5.97 -13.59 8.16
CA PRO A 250 4.92 -14.13 9.03
C PRO A 250 3.77 -14.81 8.29
N THR A 251 3.57 -14.48 7.01
CA THR A 251 2.58 -15.11 6.14
C THR A 251 2.95 -16.53 5.70
N GLY A 252 4.18 -16.97 5.99
CA GLY A 252 4.75 -18.22 5.49
C GLY A 252 5.41 -18.08 4.12
N GLU A 253 5.29 -16.94 3.45
CA GLU A 253 5.95 -16.67 2.16
C GLU A 253 7.43 -16.34 2.36
N LEU A 254 8.24 -16.55 1.31
CA LEU A 254 9.62 -16.10 1.26
C LEU A 254 9.71 -14.68 0.70
N TYR A 255 10.75 -13.94 1.09
CA TYR A 255 11.06 -12.62 0.58
C TYR A 255 12.56 -12.43 0.39
N ASP A 256 12.96 -11.92 -0.77
CA ASP A 256 14.31 -11.40 -1.00
C ASP A 256 14.29 -10.12 -1.84
N GLY A 257 15.41 -9.40 -1.85
CA GLY A 257 15.53 -8.10 -2.52
C GLY A 257 15.49 -8.16 -4.04
N GLY A 258 15.56 -9.34 -4.65
CA GLY A 258 15.60 -9.56 -6.08
C GLY A 258 14.30 -10.11 -6.65
N ILE A 259 13.87 -11.29 -6.19
CA ILE A 259 12.64 -11.97 -6.63
C ILE A 259 11.42 -11.26 -6.02
N GLY A 260 11.53 -10.80 -4.77
CA GLY A 260 10.41 -10.25 -4.01
C GLY A 260 9.69 -11.35 -3.24
N VAL A 261 8.38 -11.19 -3.02
CA VAL A 261 7.58 -12.19 -2.30
C VAL A 261 7.34 -13.40 -3.19
N HIS A 262 7.67 -14.60 -2.70
CA HIS A 262 7.53 -15.86 -3.44
C HIS A 262 7.32 -17.05 -2.48
N HIS A 263 7.17 -18.26 -3.04
CA HIS A 263 6.95 -19.49 -2.28
C HIS A 263 8.13 -20.44 -2.38
N ASP A 264 8.20 -21.39 -1.46
CA ASP A 264 9.21 -22.47 -1.41
C ASP A 264 9.27 -23.23 -2.74
N SER A 265 8.13 -23.40 -3.41
CA SER A 265 8.01 -24.05 -4.71
C SER A 265 8.77 -23.33 -5.84
N TYR A 266 9.21 -22.09 -5.62
CA TYR A 266 10.13 -21.42 -6.54
C TYR A 266 11.47 -22.16 -6.61
N TYR A 267 11.89 -22.74 -5.48
CA TYR A 267 13.07 -23.60 -5.40
C TYR A 267 12.62 -25.03 -5.71
N GLY A 268 13.13 -25.57 -6.82
CA GLY A 268 12.84 -26.95 -7.21
C GLY A 268 13.43 -27.97 -6.23
N GLU A 269 13.15 -29.26 -6.48
CA GLU A 269 13.55 -30.39 -5.63
C GLU A 269 15.06 -30.57 -5.42
N ASN A 270 15.90 -29.74 -6.05
CA ASN A 270 17.36 -29.77 -5.93
C ASN A 270 17.90 -28.90 -4.78
N TYR A 271 17.02 -28.19 -4.07
CA TYR A 271 17.38 -27.33 -2.96
C TYR A 271 16.76 -27.81 -1.66
N PHE A 272 17.46 -27.55 -0.56
CA PHE A 272 17.00 -27.74 0.79
C PHE A 272 16.83 -26.38 1.46
N ILE A 273 15.71 -26.18 2.15
CA ILE A 273 15.39 -24.93 2.84
C ILE A 273 15.64 -25.14 4.33
N GLU A 274 16.57 -24.37 4.89
CA GLU A 274 16.89 -24.38 6.32
C GLU A 274 16.54 -23.02 6.93
N GLU A 275 15.71 -23.01 7.97
CA GLU A 275 15.29 -21.78 8.64
C GLU A 275 16.09 -21.52 9.91
N MET A 276 16.68 -20.33 9.98
CA MET A 276 17.38 -19.85 11.17
C MET A 276 16.36 -19.24 12.14
N ILE A 277 15.65 -20.11 12.87
CA ILE A 277 14.59 -19.72 13.82
C ILE A 277 15.15 -18.82 14.92
N GLU A 278 16.27 -19.23 15.52
CA GLU A 278 17.07 -18.42 16.43
C GLU A 278 18.23 -17.79 15.67
N TYR A 279 18.46 -16.50 15.87
CA TYR A 279 19.50 -15.77 15.14
C TYR A 279 20.91 -16.26 15.51
N ASP A 280 21.63 -16.79 14.54
CA ASP A 280 23.05 -17.16 14.64
C ASP A 280 23.89 -16.36 13.64
N HIS A 281 24.72 -15.46 14.17
CA HIS A 281 25.60 -14.62 13.36
C HIS A 281 26.67 -15.41 12.62
N ALA A 282 27.26 -16.43 13.25
CA ALA A 282 28.33 -17.22 12.64
C ALA A 282 27.80 -18.09 11.50
N LEU A 283 26.59 -18.63 11.65
CA LEU A 283 25.91 -19.37 10.59
C LEU A 283 25.59 -18.48 9.39
N LEU A 284 25.07 -17.28 9.63
CA LEU A 284 24.84 -16.31 8.57
C LEU A 284 26.14 -15.89 7.88
N GLU A 285 27.20 -15.64 8.63
CA GLU A 285 28.51 -15.30 8.07
C GLU A 285 29.05 -16.40 7.14
N LYS A 286 29.00 -17.65 7.62
CA LYS A 286 29.37 -18.83 6.84
C LYS A 286 28.61 -18.88 5.51
N TRP A 287 27.28 -18.82 5.55
CA TRP A 287 26.46 -19.02 4.35
C TRP A 287 26.38 -17.80 3.43
N SER A 288 26.66 -16.60 3.96
CA SER A 288 26.80 -15.39 3.15
C SER A 288 28.18 -15.24 2.51
N TYR A 289 29.14 -16.11 2.90
CA TYR A 289 30.55 -16.10 2.52
C TYR A 289 31.26 -14.78 2.90
N GLY A 290 30.85 -14.14 4.00
CA GLY A 290 31.33 -12.80 4.39
C GLY A 290 30.25 -11.74 4.23
N LEU A 291 29.76 -11.12 5.32
CA LEU A 291 28.83 -9.98 5.26
C LEU A 291 29.51 -8.65 4.89
N ASP A 292 30.85 -8.60 4.99
CA ASP A 292 31.65 -7.42 4.63
C ASP A 292 32.47 -7.62 3.34
N ARG A 293 32.17 -8.67 2.57
CA ARG A 293 32.83 -8.92 1.27
C ARG A 293 32.37 -7.91 0.21
N VAL A 294 33.21 -7.75 -0.82
CA VAL A 294 32.93 -6.92 -2.00
C VAL A 294 32.41 -7.76 -3.17
N TYR A 295 31.68 -7.13 -4.11
CA TYR A 295 30.98 -7.82 -5.20
C TYR A 295 31.41 -7.33 -6.62
N PRO A 296 32.71 -7.31 -6.96
CA PRO A 296 33.20 -6.63 -8.16
C PRO A 296 32.71 -7.23 -9.49
N ARG A 297 32.32 -8.51 -9.51
CA ARG A 297 31.92 -9.20 -10.75
C ARG A 297 30.48 -8.90 -11.15
N TYR A 298 29.53 -9.16 -10.26
CA TYR A 298 28.10 -9.13 -10.57
C TYR A 298 27.34 -7.97 -9.93
N CYS A 299 27.89 -7.34 -8.90
CA CYS A 299 27.24 -6.21 -8.24
C CYS A 299 28.25 -5.10 -7.88
N PRO A 300 28.99 -4.55 -8.87
CA PRO A 300 30.10 -3.62 -8.61
C PRO A 300 29.64 -2.29 -7.99
N ASN A 301 28.36 -1.92 -8.15
CA ASN A 301 27.76 -0.71 -7.59
C ASN A 301 27.00 -0.97 -6.28
N PHE A 302 27.21 -2.13 -5.64
CA PHE A 302 26.58 -2.45 -4.38
C PHE A 302 27.05 -1.51 -3.28
N ASP A 303 26.11 -0.99 -2.50
CA ASP A 303 26.37 -0.09 -1.39
C ASP A 303 25.47 -0.49 -0.20
N LYS A 304 26.11 -0.89 0.90
CA LYS A 304 25.42 -1.39 2.10
C LYS A 304 24.56 -0.32 2.76
N ASP A 305 25.04 0.93 2.82
CA ASP A 305 24.36 2.04 3.48
C ASP A 305 23.14 2.49 2.67
N LYS A 306 23.28 2.55 1.34
CA LYS A 306 22.16 2.83 0.44
C LYS A 306 21.10 1.74 0.54
N LEU A 307 21.48 0.47 0.58
CA LEU A 307 20.53 -0.63 0.77
C LEU A 307 19.81 -0.53 2.12
N GLN A 308 20.55 -0.25 3.20
CA GLN A 308 19.97 -0.04 4.52
C GLN A 308 18.95 1.12 4.50
N CYS A 309 19.30 2.25 3.88
CA CYS A 309 18.40 3.40 3.75
C CYS A 309 17.10 3.05 2.99
N LEU A 310 17.20 2.30 1.88
CA LEU A 310 16.04 1.84 1.11
C LEU A 310 15.13 0.94 1.95
N ILE A 311 15.69 -0.06 2.64
CA ILE A 311 14.94 -0.97 3.50
C ILE A 311 14.21 -0.19 4.60
N GLN A 312 14.92 0.66 5.34
CA GLN A 312 14.38 1.43 6.45
C GLN A 312 13.24 2.35 5.97
N SER A 313 13.49 3.11 4.89
CA SER A 313 12.50 4.02 4.31
C SER A 313 11.24 3.31 3.82
N ARG A 314 11.34 2.10 3.26
CA ARG A 314 10.17 1.32 2.82
C ARG A 314 9.42 0.75 4.00
N LEU A 315 10.09 0.10 4.95
CA LEU A 315 9.42 -0.47 6.13
C LEU A 315 8.74 0.58 7.02
N ASP A 316 9.26 1.80 7.06
CA ASP A 316 8.60 2.92 7.77
C ASP A 316 7.23 3.28 7.16
N ARG A 317 6.93 2.91 5.91
CA ARG A 317 5.59 3.09 5.30
C ARG A 317 4.54 2.18 5.91
N ILE A 318 4.93 0.98 6.38
CA ILE A 318 4.03 -0.02 6.97
C ILE A 318 3.86 0.23 8.48
N ARG A 319 4.82 0.94 9.09
CA ARG A 319 4.85 1.23 10.52
C ARG A 319 3.63 2.05 10.96
N THR A 320 2.98 1.60 12.03
CA THR A 320 1.97 2.37 12.74
C THR A 320 2.63 3.44 13.59
N GLN A 321 1.99 4.58 13.76
CA GLN A 321 2.45 5.55 14.75
C GLN A 321 2.30 4.89 16.12
N ARG A 322 3.41 4.68 16.83
CA ARG A 322 3.34 4.33 18.25
C ARG A 322 2.73 5.55 18.94
N LEU A 323 1.54 5.38 19.52
CA LEU A 323 0.92 6.37 20.40
C LEU A 323 1.79 6.59 21.63
#